data_AF-A0A069SCV0-F1
#
_entry.id   AF-A0A069SCV0-F1
#
_cell.length_a   1.000
_cell.length_b   1.000
_cell.length_c   1.000
_cell.angle_alpha   90.00
_cell.angle_beta   90.00
_cell.angle_gamma   90.00
#
_symmetry.space_group_name_H-M   'P 1'
#
loop_
_entity.id
_entity.type
_entity.pdbx_description
1 polymer ?
#
loop_
_entity_poly.entity_id
_entity_poly.type
_entity_poly.pdbx_seq_one_letter_code
_entity_poly.pdbx_strand_id
1 'polypeptide(L)' 'MQKDILAYLAINPAASRKDLALHIDNSTEDGIKYNLDRLKKLGLIQREGAAKGGHWKIVNGNE' A
#
# COMPACT_ATOMS: atom_id res chain seq x y z
N MET A 1 1.41 -5.68 -9.96
CA MET A 1 1.51 -4.39 -9.22
C MET A 1 0.49 -4.26 -8.09
N GLN A 2 -0.79 -3.95 -8.33
CA GLN A 2 -1.74 -3.66 -7.23
C GLN A 2 -1.95 -4.83 -6.27
N LYS A 3 -2.04 -6.05 -6.80
CA LYS A 3 -2.11 -7.27 -5.99
C LYS A 3 -0.87 -7.44 -5.10
N ASP A 4 0.30 -7.16 -5.65
CA ASP A 4 1.58 -7.27 -4.92
C ASP A 4 1.68 -6.21 -3.82
N ILE A 5 1.18 -4.99 -4.06
CA ILE A 5 1.05 -3.95 -3.03
C ILE A 5 0.13 -4.43 -1.90
N LEU A 6 -1.05 -4.98 -2.22
CA LEU A 6 -1.98 -5.48 -1.21
C LEU A 6 -1.37 -6.63 -0.40
N ALA A 7 -0.74 -7.61 -1.07
CA ALA A 7 -0.08 -8.73 -0.42
C ALA A 7 1.07 -8.26 0.49
N TYR A 8 1.89 -7.32 0.01
CA TYR A 8 2.98 -6.77 0.81
C TYR A 8 2.47 -5.98 2.02
N LEU A 9 1.42 -5.18 1.86
CA LEU A 9 0.81 -4.41 2.96
C LEU A 9 0.10 -5.30 3.99
N ALA A 10 -0.46 -6.44 3.57
CA ALA A 10 -1.04 -7.41 4.50
C ALA A 10 0.00 -8.00 5.46
N ILE A 11 1.25 -8.12 5.01
CA ILE A 11 2.37 -8.63 5.81
C ILE A 11 3.09 -7.47 6.54
N ASN A 12 3.26 -6.33 5.88
CA ASN A 12 4.01 -5.17 6.33
C ASN A 12 3.12 -3.90 6.33
N PRO A 13 2.15 -3.79 7.25
CA PRO A 13 1.19 -2.68 7.23
C PRO A 13 1.87 -1.31 7.45
N ALA A 14 2.99 -1.25 8.16
CA ALA A 14 3.73 -0.01 8.38
C ALA A 14 4.56 0.47 7.15
N ALA A 15 4.60 -0.31 6.07
CA ALA A 15 5.47 -0.06 4.92
C ALA A 15 5.31 1.37 4.35
N SER A 16 6.44 1.97 4.02
CA SER A 16 6.51 3.22 3.29
C SER A 16 6.40 2.99 1.78
N ARG A 17 6.23 4.08 1.02
CA ARG A 17 6.29 4.05 -0.45
C ARG A 17 7.63 3.53 -0.96
N LYS A 18 8.71 3.87 -0.26
CA LYS A 18 10.07 3.43 -0.58
C LYS A 18 10.24 1.93 -0.36
N ASP A 19 9.73 1.39 0.75
CA ASP A 19 9.82 -0.05 1.04
C ASP A 19 9.09 -0.88 -0.02
N LEU A 20 7.90 -0.43 -0.42
CA LEU A 20 7.11 -1.04 -1.49
C LEU A 20 7.85 -1.00 -2.83
N ALA A 21 8.44 0.13 -3.19
CA ALA A 21 9.17 0.26 -4.46
C ALA A 21 10.45 -0.60 -4.51
N LEU A 22 11.08 -0.86 -3.35
CA LEU A 22 12.24 -1.73 -3.23
C LEU A 22 11.90 -3.22 -3.33
N HIS A 23 10.70 -3.63 -2.88
CA HIS A 23 10.31 -5.05 -2.82
C HIS A 23 9.44 -5.52 -3.98
N ILE A 24 8.78 -4.61 -4.69
CA ILE A 24 7.89 -4.96 -5.79
C ILE A 24 8.63 -4.71 -7.11
N ASP A 25 8.91 -5.79 -7.85
CA ASP A 25 9.63 -5.73 -9.11
C ASP A 25 9.00 -4.75 -10.12
N ASN A 26 9.86 -4.09 -10.91
CA ASN A 26 9.46 -3.10 -11.93
C ASN A 26 8.57 -1.96 -11.39
N SER A 27 8.72 -1.60 -10.12
CA SER A 27 8.04 -0.46 -9.49
C SER A 27 8.95 0.77 -9.40
N THR A 28 8.34 1.94 -9.42
CA THR A 28 8.96 3.20 -8.97
C THR A 28 8.16 3.76 -7.81
N GLU A 29 8.73 4.65 -6.99
CA GLU A 29 7.99 5.27 -5.89
C GLU A 29 6.74 6.04 -6.38
N ASP A 30 6.81 6.68 -7.55
CA ASP A 30 5.66 7.32 -8.19
C ASP A 30 4.61 6.32 -8.67
N GLY A 31 5.03 5.19 -9.26
CA GLY A 31 4.14 4.09 -9.61
C GLY A 31 3.43 3.53 -8.38
N ILE A 32 4.14 3.34 -7.27
CA ILE A 32 3.57 2.93 -5.99
C ILE A 32 2.58 3.98 -5.47
N LYS A 33 2.93 5.27 -5.48
CA LYS A 33 2.05 6.36 -5.05
C LYS A 33 0.73 6.36 -5.84
N TYR A 34 0.81 6.30 -7.17
CA TYR A 34 -0.38 6.24 -8.03
C TYR A 34 -1.29 5.06 -7.67
N ASN A 35 -0.70 3.88 -7.47
CA ASN A 35 -1.47 2.68 -7.13
C ASN A 35 -2.07 2.76 -5.72
N LEU A 36 -1.34 3.26 -4.72
CA LEU A 36 -1.88 3.48 -3.36
C LEU A 36 -3.05 4.46 -3.39
N ASP A 37 -2.94 5.58 -4.12
CA ASP A 37 -4.04 6.53 -4.26
C ASP A 37 -5.26 5.91 -4.94
N ARG A 38 -5.06 5.06 -5.95
CA ARG A 38 -6.15 4.32 -6.59
C ARG A 38 -6.80 3.31 -5.65
N LEU A 39 -6.02 2.53 -4.90
CA LEU A 39 -6.53 1.56 -3.92
C LEU A 39 -7.30 2.24 -2.79
N LYS A 40 -6.84 3.41 -2.33
CA LYS A 40 -7.58 4.26 -1.37
C LYS A 40 -8.90 4.74 -1.94
N LYS A 41 -8.91 5.25 -3.18
CA LYS A 41 -10.14 5.72 -3.86
C LYS A 41 -11.16 4.59 -4.06
N LEU A 42 -10.70 3.37 -4.27
CA LEU A 42 -11.54 2.17 -4.37
C LEU A 42 -12.02 1.66 -3.00
N GLY A 43 -11.58 2.27 -1.88
CA GLY A 43 -11.93 1.82 -0.54
C GLY A 43 -11.30 0.49 -0.15
N LEU A 44 -10.25 0.05 -0.84
CA LEU A 44 -9.59 -1.24 -0.57
C LEU A 44 -8.55 -1.14 0.55
N ILE A 45 -7.93 0.03 0.70
CA ILE A 45 -6.96 0.32 1.77
C ILE A 45 -7.21 1.68 2.40
N GLN A 46 -6.80 1.82 3.66
CA GLN A 46 -6.80 3.07 4.40
C GLN A 46 -5.48 3.24 5.15
N ARG A 47 -4.99 4.49 5.26
CA ARG A 47 -3.87 4.81 6.16
C ARG A 47 -4.45 5.24 7.50
N GLU A 48 -4.10 4.54 8.56
CA GLU A 48 -4.47 4.87 9.94
C GLU A 48 -3.22 5.37 10.70
N GLY A 49 -3.41 6.36 11.57
CA GLY A 49 -2.34 6.98 12.36
C GLY A 49 -1.62 8.15 11.68
N ALA A 50 -0.56 8.65 12.32
CA ALA A 50 0.16 9.84 11.89
C ALA A 50 1.00 9.61 10.61
N ALA A 51 1.38 10.70 9.93
CA ALA A 51 2.19 10.66 8.71
C ALA A 51 3.53 9.90 8.91
N LYS A 52 4.10 9.99 10.12
CA LYS A 52 5.20 9.15 10.60
C LYS A 52 4.63 8.15 11.61
N GLY A 53 4.83 6.86 11.37
CA GLY A 53 4.38 5.79 12.29
C GLY A 53 2.96 5.28 12.08
N GLY A 54 2.17 5.86 11.17
CA GLY A 54 0.90 5.26 10.74
C GLY A 54 1.11 3.98 9.93
N HIS A 55 0.05 3.21 9.74
CA HIS A 55 0.07 1.94 9.00
C HIS A 55 -1.10 1.86 8.00
N TRP A 56 -0.96 0.99 7.01
CA TRP A 56 -1.98 0.64 6.06
C TRP A 56 -2.86 -0.46 6.62
N LYS A 57 -4.17 -0.30 6.47
CA LYS A 57 -5.19 -1.29 6.78
C LYS A 57 -5.90 -1.69 5.49
N ILE A 58 -6.07 -3.00 5.30
CA ILE A 58 -6.90 -3.55 4.22
C ILE A 58 -8.36 -3.49 4.69
N VAL A 59 -9.22 -2.84 3.91
CA VAL A 59 -10.61 -2.55 4.28
C VAL A 59 -11.57 -3.59 3.67
N ASN A 60 -11.29 -4.04 2.44
CA ASN A 60 -12.13 -4.99 1.69
C ASN A 60 -11.29 -6.16 1.14
N GLY A 61 -10.68 -6.92 2.06
CA GLY A 61 -9.82 -8.08 1.72
C GLY A 61 -10.55 -9.44 1.73
N ASN A 62 -11.85 -9.46 1.99
CA ASN A 62 -12.64 -10.69 2.11
C ASN A 62 -13.81 -10.66 1.12
N GLU A 63 -13.57 -11.20 -0.08
CA GLU A 63 -14.61 -11.84 -0.90
C GLU A 63 -14.09 -13.22 -1.32
#